data_AF-A0A530LBR3-F1
#
_entry.id   AF-A0A530LBR3-F1
#
_cell.length_a   1.000
_cell.length_b   1.000
_cell.length_c   1.000
_cell.angle_alpha   90.00
_cell.angle_beta   90.00
_cell.angle_gamma   90.00
#
_symmetry.space_group_name_H-M   'P 1'
#
loop_
_entity.id
_entity.type
_entity.pdbx_description
1 polymer ?
#
loop_
_entity_poly.entity_id
_entity_poly.type
_entity_poly.pdbx_seq_one_letter_code
_entity_poly.pdbx_strand_id
1 'polypeptide(L)'
;MTTNFDELLGRFHAYLQTFDDALVRDAVARIGWDMPGRPLEPHALPCLVQLDRIVELAPAAAKPLARLVAERRGDLRWGQTYGEADFGKIFIDNYGWLEVFGTRGHFVNEEVAAGLLILGPDIVYPDHHHVAEEIYIPLTGGAEW
;
A
#
# COMPACT_ATOMS: atom_id res chain seq x y z
N MET A 1 6.84 -24.16 0.77
CA MET A 1 7.68 -23.06 1.30
C MET A 1 6.91 -21.79 1.05
N THR A 2 6.48 -21.10 2.10
CA THR A 2 5.81 -19.80 2.00
C THR A 2 6.81 -18.80 1.41
N THR A 3 6.47 -18.17 0.30
CA THR A 3 7.31 -17.13 -0.30
C THR A 3 7.20 -15.85 0.53
N ASN A 4 8.17 -14.94 0.42
CA ASN A 4 8.12 -13.64 1.13
C ASN A 4 6.84 -12.85 0.79
N PHE A 5 6.28 -13.04 -0.41
CA PHE A 5 5.07 -12.37 -0.87
C PHE A 5 3.80 -12.97 -0.27
N ASP A 6 3.78 -14.27 0.00
CA ASP A 6 2.63 -14.91 0.67
C ASP A 6 2.44 -14.35 2.09
N GLU A 7 3.54 -14.01 2.78
CA GLU A 7 3.44 -13.33 4.07
C GLU A 7 2.87 -11.91 3.90
N LEU A 8 3.25 -11.17 2.85
CA LEU A 8 2.69 -9.85 2.56
C LEU A 8 1.16 -9.93 2.37
N LEU A 9 0.69 -10.82 1.50
CA LEU A 9 -0.75 -11.00 1.26
C LEU A 9 -1.48 -11.42 2.53
N GLY A 10 -0.91 -12.36 3.29
CA GLY A 10 -1.47 -12.83 4.55
C GLY A 10 -1.59 -11.74 5.62
N ARG A 11 -0.56 -10.91 5.81
CA ARG A 11 -0.60 -9.78 6.76
C ARG A 11 -1.54 -8.68 6.30
N PHE A 12 -1.59 -8.42 4.99
CA PHE A 12 -2.50 -7.44 4.40
C PHE A 12 -3.96 -7.85 4.62
N HIS A 13 -4.31 -9.09 4.30
CA HIS A 13 -5.64 -9.66 4.57
C HIS A 13 -5.98 -9.62 6.07
N ALA A 14 -5.07 -10.10 6.92
CA ALA A 14 -5.28 -10.11 8.37
C ALA A 14 -5.53 -8.70 8.94
N TYR A 15 -4.86 -7.67 8.41
CA TYR A 15 -5.11 -6.29 8.82
C TYR A 15 -6.50 -5.81 8.40
N LEU A 16 -6.91 -6.06 7.16
CA LEU A 16 -8.25 -5.69 6.68
C LEU A 16 -9.38 -6.37 7.47
N GLN A 17 -9.15 -7.60 7.95
CA GLN A 17 -10.09 -8.31 8.82
C GLN A 17 -10.27 -7.69 10.22
N THR A 18 -9.43 -6.73 10.62
CA THR A 18 -9.56 -6.06 11.93
C THR A 18 -10.63 -4.96 11.94
N PHE A 19 -11.16 -4.58 10.77
CA PHE A 19 -12.17 -3.52 10.65
C PHE A 19 -13.59 -4.08 10.79
N ASP A 20 -14.40 -3.47 11.65
CA ASP A 20 -15.81 -3.83 11.87
C ASP A 20 -16.79 -2.95 11.07
N ASP A 21 -16.28 -1.96 10.34
CA ASP A 21 -17.09 -1.12 9.46
C ASP A 21 -17.76 -1.95 8.36
N ALA A 22 -19.06 -1.76 8.15
CA ALA A 22 -19.84 -2.57 7.20
C ALA A 22 -19.35 -2.42 5.75
N LEU A 23 -18.94 -1.22 5.35
CA LEU A 23 -18.43 -0.98 3.99
C LEU A 23 -17.12 -1.75 3.77
N VAL A 24 -16.21 -1.67 4.74
CA VAL A 24 -14.92 -2.37 4.66
C VAL A 24 -15.13 -3.88 4.68
N ARG A 25 -15.96 -4.40 5.59
CA ARG A 25 -16.26 -5.84 5.66
C ARG A 25 -16.87 -6.37 4.36
N ASP A 26 -17.83 -5.66 3.80
CA ASP A 26 -18.48 -6.06 2.55
C ASP A 26 -17.51 -6.01 1.36
N ALA A 27 -16.64 -5.01 1.29
CA ALA A 27 -15.61 -4.91 0.25
C ALA A 27 -14.60 -6.07 0.37
N VAL A 28 -14.08 -6.34 1.58
CA VAL A 28 -13.11 -7.40 1.84
C VAL A 28 -13.68 -8.79 1.55
N ALA A 29 -14.96 -9.02 1.87
CA ALA A 29 -15.62 -10.30 1.64
C ALA A 29 -15.80 -10.65 0.15
N ARG A 30 -15.77 -9.65 -0.75
CA ARG A 30 -15.86 -9.85 -2.20
C ARG A 30 -14.53 -10.17 -2.86
N ILE A 31 -13.41 -9.99 -2.15
CA ILE A 31 -12.07 -10.22 -2.69
C ILE A 31 -11.78 -11.73 -2.72
N GLY A 32 -11.50 -12.27 -3.91
CA GLY A 32 -10.96 -13.62 -4.06
C GLY A 32 -9.48 -13.66 -3.67
N TRP A 33 -9.16 -14.17 -2.47
CA TRP A 33 -7.80 -14.20 -1.93
C TRP A 33 -6.90 -15.33 -2.47
N ASP A 34 -7.45 -16.29 -3.21
CA ASP A 34 -6.69 -17.31 -3.93
C ASP A 34 -6.16 -16.74 -5.25
N MET A 35 -5.12 -15.91 -5.16
CA MET A 35 -4.55 -15.17 -6.28
C MET A 35 -3.18 -15.76 -6.66
N PRO A 36 -2.88 -15.92 -7.96
CA PRO A 36 -1.56 -16.35 -8.36
C PRO A 36 -0.54 -15.22 -8.14
N GLY A 37 0.62 -15.57 -7.56
CA GLY A 37 1.73 -14.65 -7.41
C GLY A 37 2.33 -14.27 -8.78
N ARG A 38 2.82 -13.04 -8.87
CA ARG A 38 3.51 -12.48 -10.03
C ARG A 38 4.93 -12.06 -9.61
N PRO A 39 5.99 -12.61 -10.23
CA PRO A 39 7.33 -12.11 -9.99
C PRO A 39 7.49 -10.71 -10.59
N LEU A 40 7.99 -9.78 -9.79
CA LEU A 40 8.30 -8.41 -10.20
C LEU A 40 9.72 -8.07 -9.79
N GLU A 41 10.45 -7.39 -10.68
CA GLU A 41 11.77 -6.84 -10.35
C GLU A 41 11.64 -5.76 -9.28
N PRO A 42 12.36 -5.82 -8.15
CA PRO A 42 12.25 -4.81 -7.11
C PRO A 42 12.53 -3.39 -7.60
N HIS A 43 11.88 -2.41 -6.99
CA HIS A 43 12.07 -1.00 -7.31
C HIS A 43 11.85 -0.16 -6.06
N ALA A 44 12.93 0.37 -5.51
CA ALA A 44 12.91 1.22 -4.34
C ALA A 44 12.69 2.69 -4.73
N LEU A 45 12.03 3.45 -3.85
CA LEU A 45 11.79 4.88 -4.00
C LEU A 45 12.39 5.67 -2.82
N PRO A 46 12.64 6.98 -2.97
CA PRO A 46 13.17 7.80 -1.87
C PRO A 46 12.25 7.84 -0.63
N CYS A 47 10.93 7.81 -0.83
CA CYS A 47 9.92 7.88 0.24
C CYS A 47 9.96 6.69 1.21
N LEU A 48 10.68 5.61 0.88
CA LEU A 48 10.84 4.43 1.76
C LEU A 48 11.64 4.71 3.03
N VAL A 49 12.31 5.88 3.10
CA VAL A 49 12.89 6.38 4.35
C VAL A 49 11.83 6.59 5.45
N GLN A 50 10.58 6.80 5.07
CA GLN A 50 9.48 7.03 6.02
C GLN A 50 9.00 5.75 6.72
N LEU A 51 9.35 4.56 6.22
CA LEU A 51 8.79 3.29 6.70
C LEU A 51 9.12 2.99 8.17
N ASP A 52 10.31 3.35 8.64
CA ASP A 52 10.68 3.14 10.05
C ASP A 52 9.81 4.00 10.97
N ARG A 53 9.54 5.25 10.58
CA ARG A 53 8.64 6.15 11.31
C ARG A 53 7.18 5.67 11.23
N ILE A 54 6.74 5.15 10.08
CA ILE A 54 5.40 4.56 9.91
C ILE A 54 5.23 3.38 10.88
N VAL A 55 6.24 2.52 11.05
CA VAL A 55 6.19 1.40 12.01
C VAL A 55 6.00 1.88 13.46
N GLU A 56 6.62 2.99 13.84
CA GLU A 56 6.46 3.58 15.17
C GLU A 56 5.04 4.13 15.39
N LEU A 57 4.50 4.80 14.38
CA LEU A 57 3.19 5.47 14.42
C LEU A 57 2.01 4.52 14.24
N ALA A 58 2.20 3.40 13.55
CA ALA A 58 1.14 2.46 13.24
C ALA A 58 0.45 1.93 14.52
N PRO A 59 -0.89 1.82 14.55
CA PRO A 59 -1.61 1.20 15.64
C PRO A 59 -1.26 -0.29 15.75
N ALA A 60 -1.51 -0.89 16.91
CA ALA A 60 -1.12 -2.28 17.20
C ALA A 60 -1.60 -3.28 16.12
N ALA A 61 -2.79 -3.09 15.57
CA ALA A 61 -3.36 -3.91 14.50
C ALA A 61 -2.57 -3.84 13.18
N ALA A 62 -2.03 -2.67 12.83
CA ALA A 62 -1.29 -2.44 11.59
C ALA A 62 0.21 -2.76 11.70
N LYS A 63 0.77 -2.77 12.92
CA LYS A 63 2.21 -2.98 13.16
C LYS A 63 2.80 -4.22 12.48
N PRO A 64 2.15 -5.40 12.47
CA PRO A 64 2.69 -6.56 11.77
C PRO A 64 2.89 -6.33 10.27
N LEU A 65 1.92 -5.71 9.60
CA LEU A 65 2.02 -5.35 8.18
C LEU A 65 3.08 -4.27 7.96
N ALA A 66 3.06 -3.19 8.75
CA ALA A 66 4.02 -2.10 8.63
C ALA A 66 5.47 -2.57 8.79
N ARG A 67 5.75 -3.44 9.77
CA ARG A 67 7.08 -4.01 10.01
C ARG A 67 7.56 -4.86 8.84
N LEU A 68 6.71 -5.76 8.35
CA LEU A 68 7.04 -6.59 7.20
C LEU A 68 7.41 -5.73 5.99
N VAL A 69 6.60 -4.70 5.70
CA VAL A 69 6.84 -3.79 4.57
C VAL A 69 8.14 -3.00 4.77
N ALA A 70 8.43 -2.54 5.99
CA ALA A 70 9.68 -1.86 6.32
C ALA A 70 10.91 -2.78 6.18
N GLU A 71 10.83 -4.02 6.64
CA GLU A 71 11.93 -5.00 6.53
C GLU A 71 12.17 -5.42 5.08
N ARG A 72 11.11 -5.51 4.27
CA ARG A 72 11.14 -5.96 2.88
C ARG A 72 11.13 -4.83 1.86
N ARG A 73 11.33 -3.58 2.29
CA ARG A 73 11.14 -2.38 1.44
C ARG A 73 11.89 -2.45 0.11
N GLY A 74 13.08 -3.07 0.10
CA GLY A 74 13.95 -3.23 -1.08
C GLY A 74 13.64 -4.44 -1.95
N ASP A 75 12.81 -5.38 -1.49
CA ASP A 75 12.39 -6.57 -2.25
C ASP A 75 11.09 -6.32 -3.04
N LEU A 76 10.43 -5.18 -2.80
CA LEU A 76 9.12 -4.85 -3.35
C LEU A 76 9.23 -3.93 -4.57
N ARG A 77 8.29 -4.08 -5.51
CA ARG A 77 8.10 -3.16 -6.64
C ARG A 77 7.23 -1.97 -6.22
N TRP A 78 7.86 -0.86 -5.82
CA TRP A 78 7.15 0.40 -5.59
C TRP A 78 6.95 1.18 -6.89
N GLY A 79 5.88 1.96 -6.95
CA GLY A 79 5.47 2.72 -8.12
C GLY A 79 5.20 4.18 -7.79
N GLN A 80 5.28 5.01 -8.82
CA GLN A 80 4.81 6.39 -8.84
C GLN A 80 4.01 6.58 -10.12
N THR A 81 2.84 7.21 -10.00
CA THR A 81 2.00 7.55 -11.16
C THR A 81 2.45 8.86 -11.80
N TYR A 82 2.86 9.81 -10.96
CA TYR A 82 3.29 11.14 -11.36
C TYR A 82 4.81 11.21 -11.43
N GLY A 83 5.31 12.16 -12.22
CA GLY A 83 6.72 12.52 -12.30
C GLY A 83 7.02 13.89 -11.71
N GLU A 84 8.29 14.25 -11.71
CA GLU A 84 8.76 15.55 -11.20
C GLU A 84 8.14 16.73 -11.96
N ALA A 85 7.85 16.56 -13.25
CA ALA A 85 7.21 17.59 -14.06
C ALA A 85 5.76 17.90 -13.63
N ASP A 86 5.09 16.95 -12.97
CA ASP A 86 3.71 17.13 -12.52
C ASP A 86 3.68 17.92 -11.21
N PHE A 87 4.42 17.45 -10.19
CA PHE A 87 4.28 17.94 -8.80
C PHE A 87 5.60 18.34 -8.13
N GLY A 88 6.69 18.39 -8.88
CA GLY A 88 8.00 18.81 -8.39
C GLY A 88 8.72 17.76 -7.55
N LYS A 89 10.01 18.01 -7.32
CA LYS A 89 10.91 17.06 -6.70
C LYS A 89 10.54 16.70 -5.26
N ILE A 90 10.10 17.68 -4.47
CA ILE A 90 9.74 17.47 -3.05
C ILE A 90 8.62 16.45 -2.92
N PHE A 91 7.58 16.56 -3.76
CA PHE A 91 6.48 15.60 -3.77
C PHE A 91 6.96 14.21 -4.19
N ILE A 92 7.69 14.11 -5.31
CA ILE A 92 8.15 12.82 -5.84
C ILE A 92 9.14 12.11 -4.93
N ASP A 93 9.96 12.83 -4.16
CA ASP A 93 10.83 12.20 -3.17
C ASP A 93 10.06 11.67 -1.94
N ASN A 94 8.81 12.10 -1.73
CA ASN A 94 8.01 11.80 -0.54
C ASN A 94 6.69 11.06 -0.85
N TYR A 95 6.45 10.68 -2.10
CA TYR A 95 5.25 9.97 -2.53
C TYR A 95 5.62 8.62 -3.16
N GLY A 96 4.82 7.60 -2.90
CA GLY A 96 4.93 6.34 -3.62
C GLY A 96 3.86 5.36 -3.19
N TRP A 97 3.57 4.40 -4.06
CA TRP A 97 2.59 3.35 -3.79
C TRP A 97 3.17 1.97 -4.02
N LEU A 98 2.59 0.98 -3.34
CA LEU A 98 2.83 -0.44 -3.56
C LEU A 98 1.49 -1.08 -3.90
N GLU A 99 1.34 -1.62 -5.10
CA GLU A 99 0.20 -2.47 -5.45
C GLU A 99 0.50 -3.89 -4.96
N VAL A 100 -0.19 -4.34 -3.91
CA VAL A 100 -0.02 -5.69 -3.36
C VAL A 100 -0.63 -6.70 -4.32
N PHE A 101 -1.86 -6.44 -4.75
CA PHE A 101 -2.55 -7.22 -5.77
C PHE A 101 -3.37 -6.33 -6.69
N GLY A 102 -3.59 -6.82 -7.91
CA GLY A 102 -4.30 -6.11 -8.97
C GLY A 102 -3.74 -6.47 -10.34
N THR A 103 -3.92 -5.57 -11.31
CA THR A 103 -3.41 -5.79 -12.66
C THR A 103 -1.90 -5.59 -12.77
N ARG A 104 -1.25 -4.93 -11.79
CA ARG A 104 0.19 -4.61 -11.76
C ARG A 104 0.92 -5.14 -10.52
N GLY A 105 0.19 -5.51 -9.46
CA GLY A 105 0.76 -5.96 -8.18
C GLY A 105 1.48 -7.32 -8.20
N HIS A 106 2.00 -7.69 -7.02
CA HIS A 106 2.69 -8.97 -6.76
C HIS A 106 1.76 -10.18 -6.77
N PHE A 107 0.44 -9.97 -6.75
CA PHE A 107 -0.56 -11.00 -6.98
C PHE A 107 -1.56 -10.52 -8.04
N VAL A 108 -1.96 -11.43 -8.93
CA VAL A 108 -2.87 -11.08 -10.02
C VAL A 108 -4.31 -11.08 -9.51
N ASN A 109 -5.00 -9.95 -9.68
CA ASN A 109 -6.44 -9.85 -9.53
C ASN A 109 -6.99 -8.88 -10.57
N GLU A 110 -7.98 -9.32 -11.34
CA GLU A 110 -8.57 -8.50 -12.43
C GLU A 110 -9.82 -7.74 -12.00
N GLU A 111 -10.36 -8.02 -10.80
CA GLU A 111 -11.58 -7.43 -10.28
C GLU A 111 -11.32 -6.30 -9.28
N VAL A 112 -10.26 -6.43 -8.48
CA VAL A 112 -9.91 -5.49 -7.39
C VAL A 112 -8.40 -5.25 -7.38
N ALA A 113 -8.00 -4.00 -7.18
CA ALA A 113 -6.63 -3.65 -6.83
C ALA A 113 -6.57 -3.13 -5.39
N ALA A 114 -5.55 -3.52 -4.64
CA ALA A 114 -5.30 -2.96 -3.32
C ALA A 114 -3.80 -2.85 -3.04
N GLY A 115 -3.47 -1.90 -2.18
CA GLY A 115 -2.08 -1.53 -1.97
C GLY A 115 -1.86 -0.65 -0.76
N LEU A 116 -0.66 -0.09 -0.70
CA LEU A 116 -0.24 0.87 0.30
C LEU A 116 0.19 2.15 -0.39
N LEU A 117 -0.16 3.29 0.21
CA LEU A 117 0.27 4.62 -0.22
C LEU A 117 1.14 5.23 0.88
N ILE A 118 2.30 5.77 0.50
CA ILE A 118 3.13 6.60 1.36
C ILE A 118 3.00 8.05 0.91
N LEU A 119 2.61 8.91 1.85
CA LEU A 119 2.73 10.35 1.76
C LEU A 119 3.64 10.79 2.90
N GLY A 120 4.79 11.37 2.55
CA GLY A 120 5.72 11.94 3.51
C GLY A 120 5.16 13.19 4.20
N PRO A 121 5.86 13.71 5.21
CA PRO A 121 5.42 14.91 5.91
C PRO A 121 5.40 16.15 5.00
N ASP A 122 4.51 17.09 5.31
CA ASP A 122 4.46 18.43 4.72
C ASP A 122 4.32 18.46 3.18
N ILE A 123 3.68 17.44 2.59
CA ILE A 123 3.31 17.44 1.17
C ILE A 123 1.80 17.52 1.02
N VAL A 124 1.36 18.15 -0.07
CA VAL A 124 -0.04 18.12 -0.53
C VAL A 124 -0.14 17.10 -1.63
N TYR A 125 -1.03 16.11 -1.49
CA TYR A 125 -1.40 15.24 -2.60
C TYR A 125 -2.52 15.92 -3.39
N PRO A 126 -2.28 16.39 -4.62
CA PRO A 126 -3.24 17.23 -5.32
C PRO A 126 -4.54 16.49 -5.66
N ASP A 127 -5.61 17.26 -5.86
CA ASP A 127 -6.90 16.76 -6.32
C ASP A 127 -6.74 15.88 -7.57
N HIS A 128 -7.30 14.68 -7.50
CA HIS A 128 -7.34 13.72 -8.58
C HIS A 128 -8.62 12.90 -8.51
N HIS A 129 -8.96 12.26 -9.62
CA HIS A 129 -10.12 11.36 -9.69
C HIS A 129 -9.84 10.23 -10.66
N HIS A 130 -10.56 9.14 -10.48
CA HIS A 130 -10.58 8.00 -11.39
C HIS A 130 -11.99 7.40 -11.40
N VAL A 131 -12.24 6.55 -12.39
CA VAL A 131 -13.55 5.90 -12.59
C VAL A 131 -13.84 4.84 -11.51
N ALA A 132 -12.80 4.17 -11.00
CA ALA A 132 -12.95 3.14 -9.97
C ALA A 132 -13.43 3.75 -8.64
N GLU A 133 -14.26 3.02 -7.90
CA GLU A 133 -14.53 3.33 -6.50
C GLU A 133 -13.28 3.03 -5.65
N GLU A 134 -13.04 3.82 -4.60
CA GLU A 134 -11.86 3.67 -3.75
C GLU A 134 -12.20 3.86 -2.28
N ILE A 135 -11.53 3.09 -1.42
CA ILE A 135 -11.61 3.17 0.03
C ILE A 135 -10.20 3.40 0.58
N TYR A 136 -9.99 4.53 1.25
CA TYR A 136 -8.78 4.75 2.04
C TYR A 136 -8.97 4.28 3.46
N ILE A 137 -7.99 3.50 3.94
CA ILE A 137 -7.89 3.07 5.32
C ILE A 137 -6.58 3.65 5.88
N PRO A 138 -6.63 4.68 6.74
CA PRO A 138 -5.42 5.26 7.32
C PRO A 138 -4.67 4.23 8.18
N LEU A 139 -3.43 3.90 7.80
CA LEU A 139 -2.52 3.10 8.64
C LEU A 139 -1.89 3.95 9.76
N THR A 140 -1.80 5.26 9.54
CA THR A 140 -1.22 6.24 10.46
C THR A 140 -2.12 7.48 10.48
N GLY A 141 -2.14 8.20 11.60
CA GLY A 141 -2.81 9.51 11.67
C GLY A 141 -1.96 10.64 11.07
N GLY A 142 -2.52 11.86 11.05
CA GLY A 142 -1.81 13.09 10.70
C GLY A 142 -2.05 13.61 9.28
N ALA A 143 -2.75 12.86 8.43
CA ALA A 143 -3.24 13.35 7.14
C ALA A 143 -4.59 14.06 7.29
N GLU A 144 -4.79 15.11 6.51
CA GLU A 144 -6.07 15.80 6.33
C GLU A 144 -6.66 15.41 4.96
N TRP A 145 -7.99 15.27 4.88
CA TRP A 145 -8.74 14.79 3.73
C TRP A 145 -9.80 15.80 3.31
#